data_AF-A0A957EHU1-F1
#
_entry.id   AF-A0A957EHU1-F1
#
_cell.length_a   1.000
_cell.length_b   1.000
_cell.length_c   1.000
_cell.angle_alpha   90.00
_cell.angle_beta   90.00
_cell.angle_gamma   90.00
#
_symmetry.space_group_name_H-M   'P 1'
#
loop_
_entity.id
_entity.type
_entity.pdbx_description
1 polymer ?
#
loop_
_entity_poly.entity_id
_entity_poly.type
_entity_poly.pdbx_seq_one_letter_code
_entity_poly.pdbx_strand_id
1 'polypeptide(L)'
;IRLPNNPLVDIPAPPPEFDRETWFTTLDRLQAANFTAIYPTHFGRLEDVNHQLDTIRVLLDEVTTFIHDKIVTGVPRDEMVTLYENWVRERGRALGLSEEQLHQYEMANPLYMSVDGILRYWRKRA
;
A
#
# COMPACT_ATOMS: atom_id res chain seq x y z
N ILE A 1 4.40 -4.27 -2.03
CA ILE A 1 4.45 -5.45 -2.91
C ILE A 1 4.14 -5.05 -4.35
N ARG A 2 4.69 -5.80 -5.29
CA ARG A 2 4.34 -5.77 -6.71
C ARG A 2 4.59 -7.18 -7.24
N LEU A 3 3.56 -7.86 -7.73
CA LEU A 3 3.71 -9.19 -8.29
C LEU A 3 4.46 -9.12 -9.64
N PRO A 4 5.17 -10.19 -10.03
CA PRO A 4 5.84 -10.23 -11.33
C PRO A 4 4.84 -10.01 -12.47
N ASN A 5 5.23 -9.21 -13.47
CA ASN A 5 4.41 -8.88 -14.63
C ASN A 5 3.07 -8.20 -14.30
N ASN A 6 2.97 -7.54 -13.14
CA ASN A 6 1.76 -6.84 -12.73
C ASN A 6 2.05 -5.36 -12.43
N PRO A 7 1.21 -4.43 -12.92
CA PRO A 7 1.41 -3.00 -12.69
C PRO A 7 0.95 -2.53 -11.31
N LEU A 8 0.13 -3.30 -10.58
CA LEU A 8 -0.41 -2.88 -9.29
C LEU A 8 0.68 -2.88 -8.22
N VAL A 9 0.93 -1.72 -7.65
CA VAL A 9 1.76 -1.55 -6.46
C VAL A 9 0.86 -1.41 -5.25
N ASP A 10 1.20 -2.12 -4.18
CA ASP A 10 0.50 -2.00 -2.90
C ASP A 10 1.47 -1.93 -1.72
N ILE A 11 1.03 -1.40 -0.58
CA ILE A 11 1.87 -1.25 0.62
C ILE A 11 1.29 -2.05 1.79
N PRO A 12 1.92 -3.18 2.16
CA PRO A 12 1.56 -3.86 3.40
C PRO A 12 1.86 -2.94 4.58
N ALA A 13 0.82 -2.64 5.36
CA ALA A 13 0.92 -1.79 6.55
C ALA A 13 0.41 -2.52 7.80
N PRO A 14 0.91 -3.73 8.11
CA PRO A 14 0.42 -4.49 9.27
C PRO A 14 0.75 -3.78 10.59
N PRO A 15 -0.07 -3.94 11.64
CA PRO A 15 0.30 -3.53 12.98
C PRO A 15 1.43 -4.42 13.54
N PRO A 16 2.23 -3.93 14.51
CA PRO A 16 2.18 -2.60 15.13
C PRO A 16 3.08 -1.55 14.46
N GLU A 17 3.74 -1.91 13.35
CA GLU A 17 4.98 -1.26 12.88
C GLU A 17 4.79 -0.13 11.86
N PHE A 18 3.58 0.06 11.33
CA PHE A 18 3.33 1.12 10.36
C PHE A 18 3.59 2.52 10.95
N ASP A 19 4.50 3.25 10.32
CA ASP A 19 4.85 4.64 10.63
C ASP A 19 5.08 5.45 9.34
N ARG A 20 4.17 6.38 9.06
CA ARG A 20 4.12 7.13 7.80
C ARG A 20 5.37 8.01 7.60
N GLU A 21 5.82 8.69 8.65
CA GLU A 21 6.95 9.61 8.56
C GLU A 21 8.28 8.88 8.32
N THR A 22 8.47 7.73 8.96
CA THR A 22 9.63 6.85 8.72
C THR A 22 9.64 6.32 7.30
N TRP A 23 8.48 5.99 6.73
CA TRP A 23 8.36 5.57 5.33
C TRP A 23 8.78 6.69 4.37
N PHE A 24 8.27 7.91 4.51
CA PHE A 24 8.68 9.02 3.64
C PHE A 24 10.18 9.31 3.73
N THR A 25 10.74 9.31 4.94
CA THR A 25 12.18 9.49 5.15
C THR A 25 12.99 8.36 4.48
N THR A 26 12.48 7.14 4.52
CA THR A 26 13.11 5.99 3.86
C THR A 26 13.05 6.13 2.34
N LEU A 27 11.90 6.53 1.79
CA LEU A 27 11.74 6.77 0.36
C LEU A 27 12.68 7.88 -0.13
N ASP A 28 12.86 8.97 0.64
CA ASP A 28 13.81 10.03 0.30
C ASP A 28 15.24 9.49 0.18
N ARG A 29 15.65 8.66 1.15
CA ARG A 29 16.98 8.04 1.16
C ARG A 29 17.18 7.08 -0.01
N LEU A 30 16.18 6.25 -0.32
CA LEU A 30 16.24 5.31 -1.44
C LEU A 30 16.30 6.04 -2.79
N GLN A 31 15.54 7.13 -2.93
CA GLN A 31 15.53 7.97 -4.12
C GLN A 31 16.89 8.64 -4.33
N ALA A 32 17.48 9.20 -3.27
CA ALA A 32 18.79 9.86 -3.31
C ALA A 32 19.94 8.91 -3.65
N ALA A 33 19.80 7.61 -3.36
CA ALA A 33 20.80 6.60 -3.68
C ALA A 33 20.88 6.25 -5.18
N ASN A 34 19.88 6.65 -5.98
CA ASN A 34 19.85 6.51 -7.44
C ASN A 34 20.20 5.09 -7.95
N PHE A 35 19.52 4.08 -7.40
CA PHE A 35 19.72 2.69 -7.80
C PHE A 35 19.22 2.42 -9.22
N THR A 36 19.96 1.61 -9.97
CA THR A 36 19.51 1.07 -11.27
C THR A 36 18.65 -0.18 -11.13
N ALA A 37 18.71 -0.86 -9.97
CA ALA A 37 17.83 -1.96 -9.63
C ALA A 37 17.75 -2.15 -8.10
N ILE A 38 16.63 -2.66 -7.62
CA ILE A 38 16.45 -3.10 -6.23
C ILE A 38 15.97 -4.55 -6.17
N TYR A 39 16.24 -5.23 -5.06
CA TYR A 39 15.83 -6.59 -4.78
C TYR A 39 15.01 -6.60 -3.48
N PRO A 40 13.70 -6.35 -3.54
CA PRO A 40 12.83 -6.52 -2.39
C PRO A 40 12.86 -7.96 -1.89
N THR A 41 12.48 -8.15 -0.63
CA THR A 41 12.42 -9.47 0.01
C THR A 41 11.46 -10.44 -0.69
N HIS A 42 10.50 -9.92 -1.47
CA HIS A 42 9.50 -10.70 -2.20
C HIS A 42 9.49 -10.31 -3.68
N PHE A 43 9.19 -11.29 -4.54
CA PHE A 43 8.87 -11.11 -5.97
C PHE A 43 10.02 -10.68 -6.92
N GLY A 44 11.26 -10.65 -6.43
CA GLY A 44 12.45 -10.60 -7.28
C GLY A 44 12.93 -9.20 -7.65
N ARG A 45 13.76 -9.10 -8.68
CA ARG A 45 14.47 -7.88 -9.08
C ARG A 45 13.52 -6.87 -9.73
N LEU A 46 13.65 -5.59 -9.38
CA LEU A 46 12.98 -4.46 -10.02
C LEU A 46 14.02 -3.51 -10.62
N GLU A 47 13.86 -3.15 -11.88
CA GLU A 47 14.75 -2.21 -12.61
C GLU A 47 14.14 -0.81 -12.72
N ASP A 48 12.81 -0.68 -12.68
CA ASP A 48 12.08 0.60 -12.72
C ASP A 48 11.97 1.26 -11.34
N VAL A 49 13.11 1.39 -10.65
CA VAL A 49 13.21 1.79 -9.23
C VAL A 49 12.49 3.11 -8.95
N ASN A 50 12.77 4.16 -9.74
CA ASN A 50 12.16 5.48 -9.49
C ASN A 50 10.64 5.44 -9.59
N HIS A 51 10.12 4.79 -10.65
CA HIS A 51 8.67 4.62 -10.81
C HIS A 51 8.06 3.86 -9.62
N GLN A 52 8.73 2.80 -9.15
CA GLN A 52 8.30 2.04 -7.99
C GLN A 52 8.24 2.89 -6.71
N LEU A 53 9.30 3.67 -6.43
CA LEU A 53 9.39 4.51 -5.24
C LEU A 53 8.39 5.68 -5.27
N ASP A 54 8.22 6.33 -6.43
CA ASP A 54 7.24 7.40 -6.62
C ASP A 54 5.81 6.89 -6.44
N THR A 55 5.50 5.72 -6.99
CA THR A 55 4.19 5.08 -6.83
C THR A 55 3.92 4.75 -5.36
N ILE A 56 4.91 4.21 -4.63
CA ILE A 56 4.79 3.96 -3.19
C ILE A 56 4.54 5.26 -2.42
N ARG A 57 5.22 6.35 -2.78
CA ARG A 57 5.08 7.64 -2.12
C ARG A 57 3.66 8.20 -2.25
N VAL A 58 3.13 8.23 -3.46
CA VAL A 58 1.75 8.67 -3.71
C VAL A 58 0.77 7.78 -2.95
N LEU A 59 0.96 6.46 -3.06
CA LEU A 59 0.07 5.51 -2.43
C LEU A 59 0.06 5.64 -0.90
N LEU A 60 1.22 5.90 -0.27
CA LEU A 60 1.30 6.09 1.17
C LEU A 60 0.40 7.23 1.66
N ASP A 61 0.31 8.31 0.89
CA ASP A 61 -0.59 9.42 1.20
C ASP A 61 -2.06 9.05 0.98
N GLU A 62 -2.36 8.42 -0.15
CA GLU A 62 -3.71 7.98 -0.50
C GLU A 62 -4.31 7.01 0.53
N VAL A 63 -3.57 5.95 0.92
CA VAL A 63 -4.10 4.96 1.87
C VAL A 63 -4.28 5.55 3.26
N THR A 64 -3.36 6.43 3.69
CA THR A 64 -3.45 7.01 5.03
C THR A 64 -4.60 8.00 5.10
N THR A 65 -4.80 8.81 4.06
CA THR A 65 -5.95 9.70 3.90
C THR A 65 -7.26 8.92 3.82
N PHE A 66 -7.32 7.86 3.00
CA PHE A 66 -8.52 7.02 2.89
C PHE A 66 -8.99 6.53 4.25
N ILE A 67 -8.08 5.98 5.07
CA ILE A 67 -8.43 5.46 6.40
C ILE A 67 -8.78 6.59 7.36
N HIS A 68 -8.06 7.72 7.32
CA HIS A 68 -8.38 8.89 8.13
C HIS A 68 -9.81 9.39 7.88
N ASP A 69 -10.21 9.52 6.62
CA ASP A 69 -11.54 9.99 6.23
C ASP A 69 -12.66 9.08 6.75
N LYS A 70 -12.39 7.77 6.83
CA LYS A 70 -13.33 6.79 7.37
C LYS A 70 -13.41 6.87 8.91
N ILE A 71 -12.30 7.19 9.58
CA ILE A 71 -12.28 7.45 11.02
C ILE A 71 -13.15 8.68 11.35
N VAL A 72 -12.94 9.81 10.66
CA VAL A 72 -13.65 11.07 10.96
C VAL A 72 -15.15 11.00 10.64
N THR A 73 -15.54 10.14 9.70
CA THR A 73 -16.95 9.87 9.38
C THR A 73 -17.58 8.75 10.22
N GLY A 74 -16.82 8.17 11.15
CA GLY A 74 -17.33 7.18 12.10
C GLY A 74 -17.60 5.80 11.51
N VAL A 75 -16.97 5.47 10.37
CA VAL A 75 -17.14 4.17 9.72
C VAL A 75 -16.57 3.05 10.59
N PRO A 76 -17.36 2.00 10.92
CA PRO A 76 -16.90 0.85 11.69
C PRO A 76 -15.75 0.12 10.99
N ARG A 77 -14.88 -0.53 11.77
CA ARG A 77 -13.67 -1.20 11.26
C ARG A 77 -13.98 -2.21 10.16
N ASP A 78 -14.96 -3.09 10.35
CA ASP A 78 -15.24 -4.16 9.36
C ASP A 78 -15.79 -3.60 8.04
N GLU A 79 -16.63 -2.55 8.11
CA GLU A 79 -17.09 -1.83 6.92
C GLU A 79 -15.93 -1.12 6.22
N MET A 80 -15.02 -0.52 6.99
CA MET A 80 -13.80 0.10 6.46
C MET A 80 -12.91 -0.88 5.70
N VAL A 81 -12.79 -2.14 6.19
CA VAL A 81 -12.07 -3.21 5.49
C VAL A 81 -12.71 -3.49 4.13
N THR A 82 -14.03 -3.71 4.09
CA THR A 82 -14.74 -3.95 2.82
C THR A 82 -14.59 -2.78 1.83
N LEU A 83 -14.68 -1.54 2.32
CA LEU A 83 -14.47 -0.35 1.49
C LEU A 83 -13.04 -0.27 0.95
N TYR A 84 -12.04 -0.59 1.78
CA TYR A 84 -10.64 -0.57 1.38
C TYR A 84 -10.32 -1.67 0.36
N GLU A 85 -10.85 -2.88 0.55
CA GLU A 85 -10.74 -3.99 -0.43
C GLU A 85 -11.31 -3.58 -1.79
N ASN A 86 -12.51 -2.99 -1.81
CA ASN A 86 -13.13 -2.52 -3.05
C ASN A 86 -12.31 -1.42 -3.71
N TRP A 87 -11.78 -0.47 -2.94
CA TRP A 87 -10.92 0.60 -3.46
C TRP A 87 -9.62 0.05 -4.08
N VAL A 88 -8.98 -0.94 -3.46
CA VAL A 88 -7.80 -1.62 -4.04
C VAL A 88 -8.17 -2.39 -5.32
N ARG A 89 -9.32 -3.09 -5.34
CA ARG A 89 -9.82 -3.75 -6.55
C ARG A 89 -10.05 -2.77 -7.68
N GLU A 90 -10.67 -1.63 -7.41
CA GLU A 90 -10.91 -0.57 -8.41
C GLU A 90 -9.60 -0.03 -8.98
N ARG A 91 -8.58 0.19 -8.13
CA ARG A 91 -7.23 0.56 -8.60
C ARG A 91 -6.63 -0.51 -9.52
N GLY A 92 -6.74 -1.79 -9.17
CA GLY A 92 -6.26 -2.88 -10.02
C GLY A 92 -7.03 -2.96 -11.34
N ARG A 93 -8.36 -2.84 -11.33
CA ARG A 93 -9.18 -2.81 -12.56
C ARG A 93 -8.83 -1.63 -13.46
N ALA A 94 -8.57 -0.46 -12.89
CA ALA A 94 -8.13 0.71 -13.65
C ALA A 94 -6.76 0.50 -14.34
N LEU A 95 -5.93 -0.40 -13.80
CA LEU A 95 -4.67 -0.83 -14.41
C LEU A 95 -4.82 -2.05 -15.34
N GLY A 96 -6.06 -2.50 -15.60
CA GLY A 96 -6.36 -3.60 -16.52
C GLY A 96 -6.17 -5.00 -15.94
N LEU A 97 -6.10 -5.16 -14.61
CA LEU A 97 -6.04 -6.48 -13.99
C LEU A 97 -7.34 -7.26 -14.19
N SER A 98 -7.22 -8.55 -14.45
CA SER A 98 -8.34 -9.50 -14.40
C SER A 98 -8.73 -9.82 -12.96
N GLU A 99 -9.93 -10.37 -12.75
CA GLU A 99 -10.38 -10.81 -11.42
C GLU A 99 -9.46 -11.90 -10.83
N GLU A 100 -8.87 -12.76 -11.67
CA GLU A 100 -7.88 -13.75 -11.23
C GLU A 100 -6.60 -13.08 -10.70
N GLN A 101 -6.12 -12.04 -11.39
CA GLN A 101 -4.95 -11.29 -10.93
C GLN A 101 -5.24 -10.52 -9.63
N LEU A 102 -6.45 -9.95 -9.50
CA LEU A 102 -6.87 -9.28 -8.26
C LEU A 102 -6.92 -10.28 -7.10
N HIS A 103 -7.47 -11.47 -7.33
CA HIS A 103 -7.52 -12.51 -6.32
C HIS A 103 -6.12 -12.94 -5.86
N GLN A 104 -5.18 -13.10 -6.79
CA GLN A 104 -3.77 -13.40 -6.46
C GLN A 104 -3.12 -12.32 -5.59
N TYR A 105 -3.43 -11.04 -5.84
CA TYR A 105 -2.97 -9.94 -4.99
C TYR A 105 -3.52 -10.01 -3.57
N GLU A 106 -4.82 -10.27 -3.43
CA GLU A 106 -5.49 -10.37 -2.13
C GLU A 106 -4.95 -11.54 -1.30
N MET A 107 -4.62 -12.66 -1.95
CA MET A 107 -3.95 -13.79 -1.29
C MET A 107 -2.53 -13.46 -0.83
N ALA A 108 -1.79 -12.65 -1.62
CA ALA A 108 -0.42 -12.25 -1.30
C ALA A 108 -0.33 -11.15 -0.23
N ASN A 109 -1.36 -10.29 -0.12
CA ASN A 109 -1.42 -9.19 0.83
C ASN A 109 -2.82 -9.06 1.44
N PRO A 110 -3.09 -9.74 2.58
CA PRO A 110 -4.36 -9.61 3.27
C PRO A 110 -4.63 -8.17 3.71
N LEU A 111 -5.55 -7.49 3.02
CA LEU A 111 -5.72 -6.03 3.10
C LEU A 111 -6.23 -5.53 4.46
N TYR A 112 -6.93 -6.37 5.22
CA TYR A 112 -7.41 -6.01 6.57
C TYR A 112 -6.26 -5.62 7.51
N MET A 113 -5.06 -6.20 7.33
CA MET A 113 -3.90 -5.87 8.17
C MET A 113 -3.44 -4.42 7.92
N SER A 114 -3.47 -3.96 6.67
CA SER A 114 -3.15 -2.57 6.34
C SER A 114 -4.15 -1.60 6.96
N VAL A 115 -5.45 -1.94 6.93
CA VAL A 115 -6.50 -1.15 7.61
C VAL A 115 -6.19 -1.05 9.10
N ASP A 116 -5.92 -2.17 9.78
CA ASP A 116 -5.65 -2.18 11.21
C ASP A 116 -4.38 -1.42 11.60
N GLY A 117 -3.30 -1.53 10.83
CA GLY A 117 -2.06 -0.83 11.10
C GLY A 117 -2.18 0.68 10.90
N ILE A 118 -2.83 1.12 9.81
CA ILE A 118 -3.06 2.55 9.54
C ILE A 118 -4.06 3.14 10.57
N LEU A 119 -5.11 2.40 10.91
CA LEU A 119 -6.06 2.78 11.97
C LEU A 119 -5.35 3.01 13.29
N ARG A 120 -4.44 2.11 13.67
CA ARG A 120 -3.61 2.26 14.87
C ARG A 120 -2.68 3.47 14.78
N TYR A 121 -2.07 3.73 13.63
CA TYR A 121 -1.22 4.90 13.40
C TYR A 121 -1.97 6.20 13.70
N TRP A 122 -3.21 6.34 13.20
CA TRP A 122 -4.04 7.52 13.43
C TRP A 122 -4.52 7.64 14.86
N ARG A 123 -4.96 6.54 15.48
CA ARG A 123 -5.41 6.53 16.89
C ARG A 123 -4.34 6.98 17.88
N LYS A 124 -3.06 6.78 17.57
CA LYS A 124 -1.93 7.26 18.39
C LYS A 124 -1.66 8.75 18.28
N ARG A 125 -2.22 9.41 17.26
CA ARG A 125 -2.00 10.82 16.91
C ARG A 125 -3.27 11.67 17.10
N ALA A 126 -4.35 11.07 17.59
CA ALA A 126 -5.61 11.73 17.95
C ALA A 126 -5.59 12.21 19.41
#